data_AF-A0A2M8NWZ2-F1
#
_entry.id   AF-A0A2M8NWZ2-F1
#
_cell.length_a   1.000
_cell.length_b   1.000
_cell.length_c   1.000
_cell.angle_alpha   90.00
_cell.angle_beta   90.00
_cell.angle_gamma   90.00
#
_symmetry.space_group_name_H-M   'P 1'
#
loop_
_entity.id
_entity.type
_entity.pdbx_description
1 polymer ?
#
loop_
_entity_poly.entity_id
_entity_poly.type
_entity_poly.pdbx_seq_one_letter_code
_entity_poly.pdbx_strand_id
1 'polypeptide(L)'
;MNLSVFQPPIPPSGYRQAEDITDYLPDFLAQLPVSLVLMVCVSGFLLMIAMAWFAYFKPRRKKWLASVAEANQQNEIMSEAFSLLTNEHEELPMPEKPLPKIPQNITPKKADEDELPDLGMLTTGLAKELPKVNVSPKKASTSPTPSITTTPPTTISGMRQTIRLNTGDLIPADELITIARDARDGRLVVQMNGIGYRTLVNDPKAKDQFVKLMRELSDVVNKPDDNPPSPTAEAVIPPPPPISTQPIVTPVSHIPPPPIATDGKMPGDLPKFKMEEAVRPTAKGKYEAVPLPELNIAEAIEAYLQHKLKFTPEYATRVIHVLSAPGGGVRIQVDNTFYEAVSDVADPDIRAFLQQTIAEWQARQ
;
A
#
# COMPACT_ATOMS: atom_id res chain seq x y z
N MET A 1 20.14 43.62 53.82
CA MET A 1 19.37 43.51 52.57
C MET A 1 20.06 44.38 51.53
N ASN A 2 20.88 43.78 50.66
CA ASN A 2 21.53 44.46 49.54
C ASN A 2 21.13 43.69 48.28
N LEU A 3 20.31 44.30 47.44
CA LEU A 3 19.88 43.78 46.15
C LEU A 3 20.93 44.18 45.11
N SER A 4 21.86 43.26 44.83
CA SER A 4 22.85 43.39 43.76
C SER A 4 22.15 43.13 42.42
N VAL A 5 21.93 44.18 41.66
CA VAL A 5 21.39 44.14 40.30
C VAL A 5 22.44 43.54 39.37
N PHE A 6 22.14 42.38 38.78
CA PHE A 6 22.99 41.70 37.81
C PHE A 6 22.72 42.27 36.41
N GLN A 7 23.69 42.96 35.83
CA GLN A 7 23.58 43.59 34.52
C GLN A 7 24.38 42.74 33.50
N PRO A 8 23.72 42.13 32.50
CA PRO A 8 24.40 41.25 31.56
C PRO A 8 25.33 42.01 30.60
N PRO A 9 26.45 41.40 30.16
CA PRO A 9 27.43 42.04 29.29
C PRO A 9 26.86 42.23 27.88
N ILE A 10 27.02 43.45 27.35
CA ILE A 10 26.67 43.83 25.99
C ILE A 10 27.66 43.16 25.03
N PRO A 11 27.21 42.37 24.03
CA PRO A 11 28.12 41.79 23.04
C PRO A 11 28.69 42.87 22.11
N PRO A 12 29.95 42.72 21.65
CA PRO A 12 30.59 43.67 20.75
C PRO A 12 29.86 43.68 19.39
N SER A 13 29.34 44.85 19.05
CA SER A 13 28.75 45.21 17.75
C SER A 13 29.84 45.23 16.67
N GLY A 14 30.27 44.04 16.24
CA GLY A 14 31.02 43.83 15.00
C GLY A 14 30.07 43.37 13.90
N TYR A 15 29.32 44.29 13.30
CA TYR A 15 28.64 44.02 12.04
C TYR A 15 29.71 43.74 10.97
N ARG A 16 29.89 42.45 10.67
CA ARG A 16 30.57 41.99 9.45
C ARG A 16 29.95 42.73 8.27
N GLN A 17 30.78 43.48 7.55
CA GLN A 17 30.46 43.88 6.19
C GLN A 17 30.11 42.60 5.43
N ALA A 18 28.97 42.60 4.73
CA ALA A 18 28.63 41.56 3.78
C ALA A 18 29.67 41.66 2.65
N GLU A 19 30.78 40.97 2.81
CA GLU A 19 31.72 40.75 1.71
C GLU A 19 30.95 40.00 0.63
N ASP A 20 30.92 40.58 -0.55
CA ASP A 20 30.14 40.11 -1.69
C ASP A 20 30.54 38.67 -2.02
N ILE A 21 29.58 37.76 -1.85
CA ILE A 21 29.72 36.31 -2.11
C ILE A 21 30.24 36.03 -3.54
N THR A 22 30.09 37.00 -4.45
CA THR A 22 30.58 36.91 -5.83
C THR A 22 32.10 36.84 -5.95
N ASP A 23 32.84 37.38 -4.99
CA ASP A 23 34.32 37.39 -5.05
C ASP A 23 34.93 36.05 -4.63
N TYR A 24 34.20 35.23 -3.87
CA TYR A 24 34.64 33.90 -3.39
C TYR A 24 34.30 32.75 -4.35
N LEU A 25 33.35 32.98 -5.26
CA LEU A 25 32.93 31.99 -6.26
C LEU A 25 34.05 31.51 -7.21
N PRO A 26 34.90 32.37 -7.79
CA PRO A 26 35.93 31.91 -8.72
C PRO A 26 37.01 31.06 -8.05
N ASP A 27 37.41 31.40 -6.82
CA ASP A 27 38.43 30.65 -6.07
C ASP A 27 37.89 29.28 -5.60
N PHE A 28 36.62 29.21 -5.22
CA PHE A 28 35.97 27.94 -4.91
C PHE A 28 35.86 27.04 -6.15
N LEU A 29 35.49 27.61 -7.30
CA LEU A 29 35.40 26.86 -8.56
C LEU A 29 36.77 26.38 -9.06
N ALA A 30 37.86 27.10 -8.76
CA ALA A 30 39.21 26.69 -9.09
C ALA A 30 39.71 25.49 -8.26
N GLN A 31 39.16 25.26 -7.06
CA GLN A 31 39.51 24.11 -6.21
C GLN A 31 38.78 22.83 -6.58
N LEU A 32 37.70 22.90 -7.36
CA LEU A 32 36.96 21.71 -7.77
C LEU A 32 37.71 20.97 -8.88
N PRO A 33 37.83 19.63 -8.80
CA PRO A 33 38.41 18.85 -9.87
C PRO A 33 37.60 19.06 -11.15
N VAL A 34 38.29 19.39 -12.25
CA VAL A 34 37.68 19.71 -13.55
C VAL A 34 36.70 18.63 -14.02
N SER A 35 36.94 17.37 -13.67
CA SER A 35 36.05 16.24 -13.98
C SER A 35 34.66 16.39 -13.35
N LEU A 36 34.56 16.92 -12.13
CA LEU A 36 33.28 17.09 -11.41
C LEU A 36 32.47 18.24 -12.04
N VAL A 37 33.14 19.35 -12.36
CA VAL A 37 32.50 20.48 -13.07
C VAL A 37 31.96 20.03 -14.42
N LEU A 38 32.74 19.27 -15.19
CA LEU A 38 32.32 18.74 -16.49
C LEU A 38 31.13 17.77 -16.35
N MET A 39 31.14 16.90 -15.35
CA MET A 39 30.03 15.98 -15.07
C MET A 39 28.73 16.71 -14.72
N VAL A 40 28.80 17.76 -13.90
CA VAL A 40 27.65 18.62 -13.55
C VAL A 40 27.15 19.40 -14.77
N CYS A 41 28.04 19.91 -15.62
CA CYS A 41 27.64 20.58 -16.86
C CYS A 41 26.94 19.63 -17.84
N VAL A 42 27.45 18.41 -18.02
CA VAL A 42 26.83 17.41 -18.91
C VAL A 42 25.48 16.96 -18.37
N SER A 43 25.35 16.74 -17.05
CA SER A 43 24.06 16.36 -16.45
C SER A 43 23.03 17.49 -16.57
N GLY A 44 23.44 18.74 -16.35
CA GLY A 44 22.59 19.92 -16.56
C GLY A 44 22.11 20.05 -18.00
N PHE A 45 22.99 19.81 -18.98
CA PHE A 45 22.63 19.84 -20.40
C PHE A 45 21.65 18.73 -20.79
N LEU A 46 21.86 17.50 -20.28
CA LEU A 46 20.91 16.39 -20.49
C LEU A 46 19.53 16.68 -19.91
N LEU A 47 19.48 17.31 -18.72
CA LEU A 47 18.22 17.71 -18.10
C LEU A 47 17.47 18.76 -18.94
N MET A 48 18.19 19.74 -19.49
CA MET A 48 17.62 20.74 -20.39
C MET A 48 17.07 20.12 -21.69
N ILE A 49 17.78 19.14 -22.27
CA ILE A 49 17.28 18.39 -23.43
C ILE A 49 16.01 17.61 -23.08
N ALA A 50 15.99 16.92 -21.94
CA ALA A 50 14.82 16.16 -21.50
C ALA A 50 13.60 17.05 -21.27
N MET A 51 13.79 18.23 -20.67
CA MET A 51 12.74 19.23 -20.47
C MET A 51 12.21 19.79 -21.79
N ALA A 52 13.09 20.12 -22.73
CA ALA A 52 12.71 20.58 -24.07
C ALA A 52 11.93 19.50 -24.83
N TRP A 53 12.39 18.24 -24.76
CA TRP A 53 11.70 17.09 -25.34
C TRP A 53 10.31 16.90 -24.73
N PHE A 54 10.17 16.99 -23.41
CA PHE A 54 8.89 16.88 -22.71
C PHE A 54 7.95 18.03 -23.09
N ALA A 55 8.44 19.26 -23.14
CA ALA A 55 7.67 20.43 -23.54
C ALA A 55 7.18 20.33 -25.01
N TYR A 56 7.99 19.77 -25.90
CA TYR A 56 7.65 19.60 -27.31
C TYR A 56 6.71 18.43 -27.58
N PHE A 57 6.92 17.26 -26.94
CA PHE A 57 6.14 16.04 -27.21
C PHE A 57 4.83 15.93 -26.42
N LYS A 58 4.76 16.47 -25.19
CA LYS A 58 3.55 16.40 -24.36
C LYS A 58 2.30 17.08 -24.97
N PRO A 59 2.37 18.22 -25.69
CA PRO A 59 1.20 18.80 -26.33
C PRO A 59 0.70 17.99 -27.54
N ARG A 60 1.55 17.22 -28.21
CA ARG A 60 1.13 16.34 -29.33
C ARG A 60 0.32 15.13 -28.86
N ARG A 61 0.64 14.54 -27.71
CA ARG A 61 -0.12 13.40 -27.16
C ARG A 61 -1.56 13.76 -26.79
N LYS A 62 -1.81 14.98 -26.33
CA LYS A 62 -3.18 15.43 -25.99
C LYS A 62 -4.09 15.53 -27.22
N LYS A 63 -3.55 15.96 -28.36
CA LYS A 63 -4.31 16.04 -29.62
C LYS A 63 -4.66 14.65 -30.16
N TRP A 64 -3.74 13.69 -30.02
CA TRP A 64 -4.00 12.30 -30.44
C TRP A 64 -5.06 11.60 -29.58
N LEU A 65 -5.04 11.81 -28.25
CA LEU A 65 -6.07 11.26 -27.37
C LEU A 65 -7.46 11.87 -27.62
N ALA A 66 -7.53 13.16 -27.97
CA ALA A 66 -8.78 13.79 -28.38
C ALA A 66 -9.31 13.21 -29.72
N SER A 67 -8.44 13.01 -30.72
CA SER A 67 -8.85 12.41 -31.99
C SER A 67 -9.27 10.93 -31.85
N VAL A 68 -8.66 10.18 -30.94
CA VAL A 68 -9.04 8.77 -30.68
C VAL A 68 -10.38 8.69 -29.95
N ALA A 69 -10.67 9.61 -29.04
CA ALA A 69 -11.97 9.69 -28.39
C ALA A 69 -13.10 10.03 -29.38
N GLU A 70 -12.85 10.94 -30.31
CA GLU A 70 -13.81 11.33 -31.35
C GLU A 70 -14.07 10.19 -32.35
N ALA A 71 -13.02 9.43 -32.73
CA ALA A 71 -13.17 8.25 -33.60
C ALA A 71 -13.96 7.11 -32.94
N ASN A 72 -13.81 6.90 -31.63
CA ASN A 72 -14.60 5.87 -30.92
C ASN A 72 -16.08 6.24 -30.85
N GLN A 73 -16.42 7.52 -30.76
CA GLN A 73 -17.81 7.98 -30.72
C GLN A 73 -18.53 7.74 -32.06
N GLN A 74 -17.84 7.85 -33.19
CA GLN A 74 -18.40 7.51 -34.49
C GLN A 74 -18.67 6.01 -34.66
N ASN A 75 -17.83 5.15 -34.10
CA ASN A 75 -18.04 3.69 -34.17
C ASN A 75 -19.25 3.24 -33.34
N GLU A 76 -19.51 3.89 -32.19
CA GLU A 76 -20.68 3.60 -31.36
C GLU A 76 -21.99 3.98 -32.07
N ILE A 77 -22.00 5.13 -32.76
CA ILE A 77 -23.17 5.55 -33.56
C ILE A 77 -23.41 4.61 -34.75
N MET A 78 -22.34 4.12 -35.40
CA MET A 78 -22.48 3.16 -36.49
C MET A 78 -22.97 1.79 -36.02
N SER A 79 -22.54 1.30 -34.85
CA SER A 79 -22.99 0.01 -34.32
C SER A 79 -24.44 0.05 -33.83
N GLU A 80 -24.89 1.19 -33.29
CA GLU A 80 -26.28 1.40 -32.89
C GLU A 80 -27.21 1.48 -34.10
N ALA A 81 -26.79 2.20 -35.16
CA ALA A 81 -27.52 2.25 -36.42
C ALA A 81 -27.62 0.87 -37.11
N PHE A 82 -26.55 0.07 -37.06
CA PHE A 82 -26.56 -1.27 -37.63
C PHE A 82 -27.46 -2.22 -36.84
N SER A 83 -27.45 -2.13 -35.51
CA SER A 83 -28.30 -2.95 -34.64
C SER A 83 -29.80 -2.67 -34.82
N LEU A 84 -30.16 -1.41 -35.10
CA LEU A 84 -31.53 -1.01 -35.43
C LEU A 84 -32.02 -1.59 -36.77
N LEU A 85 -31.12 -1.76 -37.74
CA LEU A 85 -31.46 -2.33 -39.05
C LEU A 85 -31.61 -3.86 -39.04
N THR A 86 -31.00 -4.57 -38.08
CA THR A 86 -31.03 -6.04 -38.03
C THR A 86 -32.12 -6.66 -37.14
N ASN A 87 -32.86 -5.88 -36.37
CA ASN A 87 -33.88 -6.40 -35.44
C ASN A 87 -35.30 -6.56 -36.04
N GLU A 88 -35.47 -6.38 -37.35
CA GLU A 88 -36.78 -6.45 -38.02
C GLU A 88 -37.01 -7.70 -38.88
N HIS A 89 -36.40 -8.85 -38.56
CA HIS A 89 -36.68 -10.11 -39.27
C HIS A 89 -37.27 -11.21 -38.38
N GLU A 90 -38.59 -11.05 -38.18
CA GLU A 90 -39.64 -12.05 -38.39
C GLU A 90 -39.30 -13.53 -38.08
N GLU A 91 -39.80 -13.96 -36.92
CA GLU A 91 -39.79 -15.33 -36.42
C GLU A 91 -40.86 -16.16 -37.18
N LEU A 92 -40.44 -16.92 -38.20
CA LEU A 92 -41.27 -17.96 -38.81
C LEU A 92 -40.99 -19.32 -38.14
N PRO A 93 -42.03 -20.05 -37.68
CA PRO A 93 -41.85 -21.36 -37.06
C PRO A 93 -41.60 -22.42 -38.14
N MET A 94 -40.39 -23.00 -38.15
CA MET A 94 -40.09 -24.19 -38.95
C MET A 94 -40.12 -25.47 -38.10
N PRO A 95 -40.60 -26.60 -38.68
CA PRO A 95 -40.86 -27.84 -37.96
C PRO A 95 -39.60 -28.70 -37.75
N GLU A 96 -39.60 -29.40 -36.61
CA GLU A 96 -38.65 -30.45 -36.22
C GLU A 96 -38.37 -31.46 -37.35
N LYS A 97 -37.09 -31.64 -37.66
CA LYS A 97 -36.57 -32.76 -38.45
C LYS A 97 -35.53 -33.52 -37.63
N PRO A 98 -35.58 -34.86 -37.56
CA PRO A 98 -34.68 -35.64 -36.73
C PRO A 98 -33.26 -35.75 -37.34
N LEU A 99 -32.27 -35.71 -36.45
CA LEU A 99 -30.83 -35.78 -36.75
C LEU A 99 -30.42 -37.03 -37.55
N PRO A 100 -29.50 -36.91 -38.52
CA PRO A 100 -28.69 -38.01 -39.00
C PRO A 100 -27.37 -38.13 -38.23
N LYS A 101 -26.97 -39.38 -37.96
CA LYS A 101 -25.68 -39.78 -37.37
C LYS A 101 -24.51 -39.38 -38.28
N ILE A 102 -23.50 -38.73 -37.72
CA ILE A 102 -22.22 -38.44 -38.38
C ILE A 102 -21.23 -39.57 -38.05
N PRO A 103 -20.56 -40.18 -39.05
CA PRO A 103 -19.53 -41.18 -38.81
C PRO A 103 -18.17 -40.55 -38.46
N GLN A 104 -17.52 -41.10 -37.44
CA GLN A 104 -16.11 -40.86 -37.11
C GLN A 104 -15.22 -41.48 -38.20
N ASN A 105 -14.47 -40.68 -38.96
CA ASN A 105 -13.16 -41.08 -39.49
C ASN A 105 -12.46 -39.89 -40.18
N ILE A 106 -11.47 -39.26 -39.55
CA ILE A 106 -10.41 -38.54 -40.28
C ILE A 106 -9.07 -38.69 -39.54
N THR A 107 -8.13 -39.29 -40.25
CA THR A 107 -6.70 -39.49 -39.93
C THR A 107 -5.94 -38.15 -39.94
N PRO A 108 -4.93 -37.92 -39.08
CA PRO A 108 -4.22 -36.64 -39.04
C PRO A 108 -3.24 -36.52 -40.22
N LYS A 109 -3.44 -35.46 -41.02
CA LYS A 109 -2.51 -35.02 -42.06
C LYS A 109 -1.45 -34.12 -41.42
N LYS A 110 -0.20 -34.53 -41.57
CA LYS A 110 1.03 -33.80 -41.27
C LYS A 110 1.01 -32.46 -42.03
N ALA A 111 1.14 -31.34 -41.31
CA ALA A 111 1.34 -30.02 -41.89
C ALA A 111 2.33 -29.25 -40.99
N ASP A 112 3.53 -29.09 -41.53
CA ASP A 112 4.30 -27.86 -41.61
C ASP A 112 4.56 -27.08 -40.30
N GLU A 113 5.73 -27.37 -39.73
CA GLU A 113 6.54 -26.45 -38.95
C GLU A 113 7.02 -25.34 -39.89
N ASP A 114 6.43 -24.14 -39.85
CA ASP A 114 7.05 -22.87 -40.25
C ASP A 114 6.00 -21.75 -40.25
N GLU A 115 5.62 -21.29 -39.05
CA GLU A 115 5.14 -19.91 -38.85
C GLU A 115 4.95 -19.65 -37.34
N LEU A 116 5.99 -19.11 -36.72
CA LEU A 116 5.89 -18.53 -35.37
C LEU A 116 5.20 -17.16 -35.49
N PRO A 117 3.97 -16.98 -34.96
CA PRO A 117 3.35 -15.67 -34.95
C PRO A 117 4.08 -14.74 -33.98
N ASP A 118 4.31 -13.54 -34.47
CA ASP A 118 5.04 -12.44 -33.84
C ASP A 118 4.53 -12.13 -32.41
N LEU A 119 5.43 -12.18 -31.42
CA LEU A 119 5.15 -11.93 -29.99
C LEU A 119 4.82 -10.45 -29.66
N GLY A 120 4.72 -9.58 -30.67
CA GLY A 120 4.59 -8.12 -30.50
C GLY A 120 3.20 -7.60 -30.11
N MET A 121 2.14 -8.41 -30.16
CA MET A 121 0.76 -7.92 -29.94
C MET A 121 0.22 -8.04 -28.50
N LEU A 122 0.98 -8.57 -27.54
CA LEU A 122 0.45 -8.91 -26.20
C LEU A 122 0.54 -7.79 -25.13
N THR A 123 1.00 -6.58 -25.45
CA THR A 123 1.13 -5.49 -24.46
C THR A 123 0.14 -4.34 -24.62
N THR A 124 -0.80 -4.40 -25.57
CA THR A 124 -1.75 -3.32 -25.84
C THR A 124 -3.19 -3.81 -25.80
N GLY A 125 -3.73 -4.09 -24.62
CA GLY A 125 -5.14 -4.48 -24.52
C GLY A 125 -5.64 -4.89 -23.16
N LEU A 126 -5.30 -4.15 -22.09
CA LEU A 126 -5.92 -4.38 -20.78
C LEU A 126 -6.41 -3.07 -20.16
N ALA A 127 -7.31 -2.39 -20.87
CA ALA A 127 -8.24 -1.42 -20.29
C ALA A 127 -9.66 -1.96 -20.53
N LYS A 128 -10.04 -2.95 -19.73
CA LYS A 128 -11.39 -3.53 -19.75
C LYS A 128 -12.34 -2.53 -19.08
N GLU A 129 -13.17 -1.90 -19.90
CA GLU A 129 -14.28 -1.05 -19.50
C GLU A 129 -15.27 -1.81 -18.59
N LEU A 130 -15.73 -1.13 -17.55
CA LEU A 130 -16.88 -1.51 -16.75
C LEU A 130 -18.12 -0.81 -17.33
N PRO A 131 -19.27 -1.50 -17.45
CA PRO A 131 -20.50 -0.91 -17.98
C PRO A 131 -21.08 0.15 -17.03
N LYS A 132 -21.48 1.30 -17.61
CA LYS A 132 -22.24 2.36 -16.94
C LYS A 132 -23.69 1.92 -16.78
N VAL A 133 -24.13 1.70 -15.55
CA VAL A 133 -25.56 1.55 -15.21
C VAL A 133 -26.20 2.94 -15.21
N ASN A 134 -27.08 3.17 -16.18
CA ASN A 134 -27.93 4.35 -16.28
C ASN A 134 -29.22 4.12 -15.48
N VAL A 135 -29.49 4.93 -14.46
CA VAL A 135 -30.77 4.95 -13.76
C VAL A 135 -31.27 6.38 -13.66
N SER A 136 -32.30 6.66 -14.46
CA SER A 136 -33.18 7.83 -14.32
C SER A 136 -34.31 7.56 -13.30
N PRO A 137 -34.84 8.59 -12.64
CA PRO A 137 -35.68 8.44 -11.45
C PRO A 137 -37.15 8.19 -11.83
N LYS A 138 -37.75 7.10 -11.33
CA LYS A 138 -39.20 6.90 -11.35
C LYS A 138 -39.78 6.99 -9.93
N LYS A 139 -40.79 7.83 -9.84
CA LYS A 139 -41.49 8.32 -8.64
C LYS A 139 -42.33 7.22 -7.97
N ALA A 140 -42.21 7.16 -6.64
CA ALA A 140 -43.15 6.69 -5.62
C ALA A 140 -43.89 5.35 -5.79
N SER A 141 -43.56 4.39 -4.91
CA SER A 141 -44.55 3.49 -4.30
C SER A 141 -44.07 3.04 -2.93
N THR A 142 -44.95 3.19 -1.95
CA THR A 142 -44.81 2.97 -0.50
C THR A 142 -45.10 1.51 -0.13
N SER A 143 -44.22 0.85 0.67
CA SER A 143 -44.48 -0.21 1.70
C SER A 143 -43.16 -0.95 2.06
N PRO A 144 -43.10 -1.77 3.13
CA PRO A 144 -42.63 -1.40 4.46
C PRO A 144 -41.21 -1.93 4.78
N THR A 145 -40.60 -1.24 5.74
CA THR A 145 -39.27 -1.38 6.33
C THR A 145 -38.90 -2.80 6.79
N PRO A 146 -37.82 -3.40 6.26
CA PRO A 146 -36.99 -4.36 6.99
C PRO A 146 -35.90 -3.60 7.77
N SER A 147 -35.91 -3.77 9.09
CA SER A 147 -34.90 -3.23 10.01
C SER A 147 -33.53 -3.85 9.71
N ILE A 148 -32.70 -3.13 8.95
CA ILE A 148 -31.28 -3.43 8.81
C ILE A 148 -30.58 -2.71 9.96
N THR A 149 -29.96 -3.46 10.86
CA THR A 149 -29.09 -2.95 11.91
C THR A 149 -27.84 -2.36 11.23
N THR A 150 -27.91 -1.08 10.91
CA THR A 150 -26.78 -0.28 10.45
C THR A 150 -25.82 -0.13 11.63
N THR A 151 -24.74 -0.92 11.64
CA THR A 151 -23.58 -0.60 12.48
C THR A 151 -23.11 0.81 12.10
N PRO A 152 -23.02 1.74 13.08
CA PRO A 152 -22.63 3.10 12.78
C PRO A 152 -21.23 3.08 12.16
N PRO A 153 -20.99 3.84 11.06
CA PRO A 153 -19.64 4.00 10.55
C PRO A 153 -18.78 4.53 11.69
N THR A 154 -17.73 3.82 12.04
CA THR A 154 -16.73 4.26 13.00
C THR A 154 -16.12 5.54 12.45
N THR A 155 -16.66 6.68 12.88
CA THR A 155 -16.12 8.00 12.59
C THR A 155 -14.77 8.07 13.29
N ILE A 156 -13.69 7.84 12.55
CA ILE A 156 -12.31 8.02 12.99
C ILE A 156 -12.13 9.53 13.18
N SER A 157 -12.52 9.99 14.37
CA SER A 157 -12.52 11.39 14.78
C SER A 157 -11.13 11.73 15.31
N GLY A 158 -10.39 12.54 14.54
CA GLY A 158 -9.19 13.30 14.93
C GLY A 158 -8.48 12.84 16.20
N MET A 159 -7.90 11.64 16.18
CA MET A 159 -7.11 11.16 17.30
C MET A 159 -5.74 11.83 17.22
N ARG A 160 -5.32 12.50 18.30
CA ARG A 160 -3.91 12.84 18.50
C ARG A 160 -3.13 11.53 18.49
N GLN A 161 -2.33 11.31 17.46
CA GLN A 161 -1.50 10.13 17.34
C GLN A 161 -0.09 10.48 17.80
N THR A 162 0.48 9.65 18.66
CA THR A 162 1.90 9.74 18.99
C THR A 162 2.68 9.06 17.88
N ILE A 163 3.37 9.84 17.07
CA ILE A 163 4.18 9.34 15.95
C ILE A 163 5.62 9.20 16.43
N ARG A 164 6.22 8.05 16.17
CA ARG A 164 7.65 7.83 16.39
C ARG A 164 8.42 8.33 15.17
N LEU A 165 9.25 9.35 15.35
CA LEU A 165 10.16 9.83 14.33
C LEU A 165 11.28 8.81 14.08
N ASN A 166 11.93 8.91 12.92
CA ASN A 166 13.13 8.14 12.59
C ASN A 166 14.30 8.40 13.55
N THR A 167 14.31 9.54 14.24
CA THR A 167 15.24 9.88 15.33
C THR A 167 15.00 9.05 16.60
N GLY A 168 13.85 8.38 16.69
CA GLY A 168 13.40 7.63 17.87
C GLY A 168 12.48 8.43 18.79
N ASP A 169 12.34 9.73 18.59
CA ASP A 169 11.50 10.60 19.41
C ASP A 169 10.01 10.34 19.17
N LEU A 170 9.21 10.44 20.23
CA LEU A 170 7.76 10.31 20.18
C LEU A 170 7.13 11.69 20.23
N ILE A 171 6.50 12.12 19.13
CA ILE A 171 5.87 13.44 19.03
C ILE A 171 4.35 13.28 18.93
N PRO A 172 3.56 13.99 19.75
CA PRO A 172 2.12 14.08 19.54
C PRO A 172 1.85 14.89 18.26
N ALA A 173 1.20 14.27 17.28
CA ALA A 173 0.86 14.88 16.01
C ALA A 173 -0.66 14.85 15.77
N ASP A 174 -1.17 15.90 15.12
CA ASP A 174 -2.55 15.96 14.65
C ASP A 174 -2.60 15.44 13.19
N GLU A 175 -3.48 14.47 12.92
CA GLU A 175 -3.67 13.93 11.58
C GLU A 175 -4.45 14.94 10.70
N LEU A 176 -3.77 15.54 9.72
CA LEU A 176 -4.37 16.54 8.82
C LEU A 176 -5.02 15.90 7.58
N ILE A 177 -4.41 14.84 7.05
CA ILE A 177 -4.82 14.20 5.80
C ILE A 177 -4.49 12.70 5.82
N THR A 178 -5.45 11.88 5.39
CA THR A 178 -5.25 10.45 5.18
C THR A 178 -5.44 10.13 3.71
N ILE A 179 -4.51 9.40 3.10
CA ILE A 179 -4.62 8.93 1.72
C ILE A 179 -4.81 7.42 1.76
N ALA A 180 -5.98 6.95 1.34
CA ALA A 180 -6.30 5.53 1.26
C ALA A 180 -6.57 5.12 -0.19
N ARG A 181 -6.38 3.83 -0.48
CA ARG A 181 -6.82 3.24 -1.75
C ARG A 181 -8.12 2.48 -1.50
N ASP A 182 -9.17 2.79 -2.25
CA ASP A 182 -10.45 2.12 -2.15
C ASP A 182 -10.30 0.67 -2.65
N ALA A 183 -10.67 -0.31 -1.83
CA ALA A 183 -10.54 -1.72 -2.16
C ALA A 183 -11.43 -2.16 -3.33
N ARG A 184 -12.52 -1.43 -3.62
CA ARG A 184 -13.50 -1.83 -4.65
C ARG A 184 -13.04 -1.50 -6.06
N ASP A 185 -12.42 -0.34 -6.24
CA ASP A 185 -12.04 0.19 -7.55
C ASP A 185 -10.55 0.56 -7.68
N GLY A 186 -9.79 0.43 -6.60
CA GLY A 186 -8.36 0.71 -6.56
C GLY A 186 -8.03 2.20 -6.69
N ARG A 187 -9.01 3.11 -6.64
CA ARG A 187 -8.79 4.55 -6.75
C ARG A 187 -8.37 5.14 -5.41
N LEU A 188 -7.66 6.27 -5.47
CA LEU A 188 -7.28 6.99 -4.25
C LEU A 188 -8.48 7.76 -3.70
N VAL A 189 -8.63 7.70 -2.38
CA VAL A 189 -9.58 8.49 -1.60
C VAL A 189 -8.76 9.32 -0.64
N VAL A 190 -9.01 10.63 -0.64
CA VAL A 190 -8.34 11.57 0.26
C VAL A 190 -9.31 11.93 1.37
N GLN A 191 -8.98 11.59 2.60
CA GLN A 191 -9.77 11.95 3.78
C GLN A 191 -9.20 13.21 4.42
N MET A 192 -10.03 14.22 4.59
CA MET A 192 -9.69 15.48 5.27
C MET A 192 -10.83 15.86 6.21
N ASN A 193 -10.51 16.20 7.45
CA ASN A 193 -11.50 16.56 8.49
C ASN A 193 -12.62 15.51 8.65
N GLY A 194 -12.27 14.21 8.55
CA GLY A 194 -13.23 13.12 8.66
C GLY A 194 -14.08 12.87 7.41
N ILE A 195 -13.91 13.64 6.33
CA ILE A 195 -14.67 13.48 5.08
C ILE A 195 -13.77 12.89 3.99
N GLY A 196 -14.19 11.76 3.41
CA GLY A 196 -13.50 11.10 2.30
C GLY A 196 -13.90 11.66 0.94
N TYR A 197 -12.93 12.20 0.20
CA TYR A 197 -13.09 12.75 -1.14
C TYR A 197 -12.48 11.81 -2.18
N ARG A 198 -13.31 11.30 -3.09
CA ARG A 198 -12.85 10.60 -4.31
C ARG A 198 -12.40 11.58 -5.40
N THR A 199 -12.96 12.78 -5.39
CA THR A 199 -12.60 13.89 -6.29
C THR A 199 -12.74 15.20 -5.54
N LEU A 200 -11.75 16.08 -5.70
CA LEU A 200 -11.72 17.41 -5.09
C LEU A 200 -12.34 18.49 -6.00
N VAL A 201 -12.88 18.10 -7.16
CA VAL A 201 -13.45 19.05 -8.14
C VAL A 201 -14.71 19.73 -7.59
N ASN A 202 -15.47 19.02 -6.76
CA ASN A 202 -16.77 19.48 -6.26
C ASN A 202 -16.66 20.36 -5.01
N ASP A 203 -15.49 20.39 -4.35
CA ASP A 203 -15.26 21.19 -3.16
C ASP A 203 -13.96 22.01 -3.32
N PRO A 204 -14.06 23.27 -3.75
CA PRO A 204 -12.90 24.12 -3.98
C PRO A 204 -12.13 24.39 -2.68
N LYS A 205 -12.80 24.42 -1.51
CA LYS A 205 -12.13 24.65 -0.23
C LYS A 205 -11.26 23.46 0.15
N ALA A 206 -11.79 22.25 0.01
CA ALA A 206 -11.03 21.02 0.22
C ALA A 206 -9.85 20.92 -0.75
N LYS A 207 -10.04 21.30 -2.02
CA LYS A 207 -8.96 21.37 -3.02
C LYS A 207 -7.86 22.35 -2.61
N ASP A 208 -8.22 23.55 -2.17
CA ASP A 208 -7.23 24.57 -1.78
C ASP A 208 -6.44 24.13 -0.55
N GLN A 209 -7.10 23.52 0.44
CA GLN A 209 -6.44 22.91 1.60
C GLN A 209 -5.49 21.78 1.19
N PHE A 210 -5.94 20.88 0.33
CA PHE A 210 -5.11 19.79 -0.20
C PHE A 210 -3.87 20.32 -0.93
N VAL A 211 -4.03 21.32 -1.81
CA VAL A 211 -2.90 21.92 -2.56
C VAL A 211 -1.93 22.60 -1.62
N LYS A 212 -2.42 23.27 -0.56
CA LYS A 212 -1.57 23.88 0.46
C LYS A 212 -0.76 22.83 1.21
N LEU A 213 -1.40 21.77 1.70
CA LEU A 213 -0.73 20.67 2.39
C LEU A 213 0.30 19.96 1.50
N MET A 214 -0.02 19.72 0.23
CA MET A 214 0.93 19.12 -0.71
C MET A 214 2.15 20.01 -0.97
N ARG A 215 1.99 21.34 -0.91
CA ARG A 215 3.12 22.27 -1.00
C ARG A 215 3.99 22.21 0.25
N GLU A 216 3.39 22.20 1.44
CA GLU A 216 4.10 22.06 2.71
C GLU A 216 4.86 20.73 2.79
N LEU A 217 4.23 19.62 2.41
CA LEU A 217 4.89 18.30 2.33
C LEU A 217 6.06 18.31 1.33
N SER A 218 5.89 18.99 0.19
CA SER A 218 6.97 19.15 -0.78
C SER A 218 8.15 19.93 -0.21
N ASP A 219 7.90 20.94 0.63
CA ASP A 219 8.97 21.67 1.31
C ASP A 219 9.72 20.77 2.30
N VAL A 220 9.01 19.96 3.10
CA VAL A 220 9.62 19.01 4.05
C VAL A 220 10.47 17.95 3.33
N VAL A 221 10.06 17.49 2.15
CA VAL A 221 10.82 16.49 1.38
C VAL A 221 12.07 17.08 0.72
N ASN A 222 12.00 18.33 0.27
CA ASN A 222 13.09 18.94 -0.53
C ASN A 222 14.06 19.78 0.30
N LYS A 223 13.67 20.24 1.50
CA LYS A 223 14.53 21.03 2.38
C LYS A 223 14.96 20.15 3.55
N PRO A 224 16.28 20.00 3.81
CA PRO A 224 16.73 19.33 5.02
C PRO A 224 16.14 20.06 6.24
N ASP A 225 15.69 19.28 7.22
CA ASP A 225 15.15 19.82 8.46
C ASP A 225 16.31 20.40 9.29
N ASP A 226 16.51 21.71 9.21
CA ASP A 226 17.47 22.46 10.02
C ASP A 226 16.90 22.85 11.39
N ASN A 227 15.72 22.36 11.77
CA ASN A 227 15.19 22.63 13.09
C ASN A 227 15.98 21.81 14.13
N PRO A 228 16.83 22.43 14.97
CA PRO A 228 17.58 21.69 15.96
C PRO A 228 16.57 20.98 16.88
N PRO A 229 16.84 19.72 17.29
CA PRO A 229 15.96 19.01 18.21
C PRO A 229 15.72 19.92 19.39
N SER A 230 14.46 20.35 19.57
CA SER A 230 14.10 21.23 20.68
C SER A 230 14.67 20.58 21.93
N PRO A 231 15.53 21.28 22.70
CA PRO A 231 16.20 20.70 23.85
C PRO A 231 15.11 20.17 24.77
N THR A 232 14.97 18.85 24.71
CA THR A 232 14.01 18.11 25.49
C THR A 232 14.37 18.43 26.92
N ALA A 233 13.38 18.92 27.66
CA ALA A 233 13.45 19.25 29.07
C ALA A 233 14.37 18.24 29.77
N GLU A 234 15.59 18.69 30.03
CA GLU A 234 16.61 17.92 30.71
C GLU A 234 15.97 17.44 32.00
N ALA A 235 15.96 16.12 32.13
CA ALA A 235 15.33 15.42 33.21
C ALA A 235 15.64 16.12 34.55
N VAL A 236 14.59 16.56 35.23
CA VAL A 236 14.61 16.58 36.69
C VAL A 236 14.77 15.11 37.08
N ILE A 237 16.02 14.67 37.20
CA ILE A 237 16.39 13.35 37.72
C ILE A 237 16.12 13.42 39.22
N PRO A 238 15.06 12.79 39.76
CA PRO A 238 15.02 12.53 41.20
C PRO A 238 16.25 11.66 41.55
N PRO A 239 16.91 11.91 42.69
CA PRO A 239 18.11 11.18 43.09
C PRO A 239 17.84 9.66 43.09
N PRO A 240 18.79 8.85 42.59
CA PRO A 240 18.59 7.42 42.42
C PRO A 240 18.34 6.74 43.78
N PRO A 241 17.31 5.88 43.90
CA PRO A 241 17.23 4.95 45.01
C PRO A 241 18.43 3.99 44.98
N PRO A 242 18.91 3.52 46.14
CA PRO A 242 20.05 2.62 46.23
C PRO A 242 19.82 1.37 45.38
N ILE A 243 20.82 1.10 44.53
CA ILE A 243 20.89 0.00 43.58
C ILE A 243 20.68 -1.32 44.34
N SER A 244 19.52 -1.94 44.15
CA SER A 244 19.28 -3.31 44.57
C SER A 244 19.92 -4.22 43.52
N THR A 245 20.84 -5.05 43.97
CA THR A 245 21.51 -6.15 43.28
C THR A 245 20.52 -6.90 42.38
N GLN A 246 20.68 -6.77 41.06
CA GLN A 246 19.89 -7.58 40.12
C GLN A 246 20.29 -9.06 40.27
N PRO A 247 19.32 -9.97 40.46
CA PRO A 247 19.57 -11.39 40.48
C PRO A 247 19.94 -11.87 39.07
N ILE A 248 20.91 -12.76 39.02
CA ILE A 248 21.36 -13.53 37.86
C ILE A 248 20.12 -14.14 37.19
N VAL A 249 19.85 -13.73 35.95
CA VAL A 249 18.86 -14.35 35.06
C VAL A 249 19.21 -15.82 34.92
N THR A 250 18.34 -16.65 35.50
CA THR A 250 18.40 -18.11 35.37
C THR A 250 18.16 -18.46 33.91
N PRO A 251 18.91 -19.41 33.33
CA PRO A 251 18.67 -19.86 31.96
C PRO A 251 17.24 -20.37 31.86
N VAL A 252 16.46 -19.74 30.98
CA VAL A 252 15.06 -20.10 30.73
C VAL A 252 15.04 -21.56 30.28
N SER A 253 14.54 -22.44 31.15
CA SER A 253 14.39 -23.86 30.87
C SER A 253 13.63 -24.02 29.55
N HIS A 254 14.29 -24.63 28.56
CA HIS A 254 13.66 -25.02 27.30
C HIS A 254 12.42 -25.87 27.60
N ILE A 255 11.24 -25.27 27.43
CA ILE A 255 9.97 -25.97 27.55
C ILE A 255 10.00 -27.06 26.45
N PRO A 256 9.84 -28.35 26.80
CA PRO A 256 9.88 -29.43 25.83
C PRO A 256 8.82 -29.21 24.74
N PRO A 257 9.14 -29.48 23.47
CA PRO A 257 8.23 -29.24 22.35
C PRO A 257 6.93 -30.02 22.56
N PRO A 258 5.76 -29.42 22.24
CA PRO A 258 4.47 -30.07 22.43
C PRO A 258 4.40 -31.38 21.62
N PRO A 259 3.75 -32.43 22.16
CA PRO A 259 3.65 -33.72 21.49
C PRO A 259 2.92 -33.56 20.15
N ILE A 260 3.52 -34.14 19.10
CA ILE A 260 2.97 -34.13 17.74
C ILE A 260 1.69 -34.98 17.74
N ALA A 261 0.58 -34.43 17.24
CA ALA A 261 -0.67 -35.18 17.09
C ALA A 261 -0.47 -36.43 16.22
N THR A 262 -1.20 -37.50 16.51
CA THR A 262 -1.08 -38.83 15.86
C THR A 262 -1.32 -38.82 14.34
N ASP A 263 -1.99 -37.79 13.81
CA ASP A 263 -2.28 -37.64 12.38
C ASP A 263 -1.11 -36.99 11.59
N GLY A 264 0.00 -36.65 12.27
CA GLY A 264 1.19 -36.06 11.65
C GLY A 264 1.01 -34.64 11.10
N LYS A 265 -0.23 -34.14 11.05
CA LYS A 265 -0.58 -32.77 10.67
C LYS A 265 -0.82 -31.94 11.91
N MET A 266 -0.04 -30.88 12.09
CA MET A 266 -0.28 -29.91 13.16
C MET A 266 -1.15 -28.75 12.65
N PRO A 267 -1.98 -28.16 13.53
CA PRO A 267 -2.75 -26.97 13.19
C PRO A 267 -1.80 -25.83 12.80
N GLY A 268 -2.11 -25.16 11.70
CA GLY A 268 -1.29 -24.09 11.15
C GLY A 268 -0.20 -24.53 10.16
N ASP A 269 -0.13 -25.82 9.82
CA ASP A 269 0.75 -26.27 8.74
C ASP A 269 0.21 -25.80 7.39
N LEU A 270 1.04 -25.16 6.56
CA LEU A 270 0.55 -24.66 5.28
C LEU A 270 0.30 -25.84 4.34
N PRO A 271 -0.78 -25.77 3.53
CA PRO A 271 -0.92 -26.67 2.41
C PRO A 271 0.33 -26.54 1.52
N LYS A 272 1.06 -27.66 1.37
CA LYS A 272 2.22 -27.74 0.48
C LYS A 272 1.72 -27.69 -0.97
N PHE A 273 1.59 -26.48 -1.49
CA PHE A 273 1.24 -26.26 -2.90
C PHE A 273 2.40 -26.72 -3.78
N LYS A 274 2.15 -27.78 -4.53
CA LYS A 274 3.04 -28.22 -5.61
C LYS A 274 2.83 -27.27 -6.78
N MET A 275 3.89 -26.61 -7.26
CA MET A 275 3.81 -25.68 -8.39
C MET A 275 3.20 -26.33 -9.64
N GLU A 276 3.36 -27.65 -9.78
CA GLU A 276 2.79 -28.44 -10.87
C GLU A 276 1.26 -28.45 -10.87
N GLU A 277 0.61 -28.24 -9.72
CA GLU A 277 -0.85 -28.20 -9.61
C GLU A 277 -1.44 -26.81 -9.94
N ALA A 278 -0.63 -25.76 -9.84
CA ALA A 278 -1.04 -24.38 -10.17
C ALA A 278 -1.22 -24.16 -11.69
N VAL A 279 -0.65 -25.05 -12.52
CA VAL A 279 -0.68 -24.93 -13.98
C VAL A 279 -1.46 -26.10 -14.55
N ARG A 280 -2.78 -25.94 -14.72
CA ARG A 280 -3.61 -26.94 -15.39
C ARG A 280 -3.56 -26.74 -16.92
N PRO A 281 -3.10 -27.72 -17.70
CA PRO A 281 -3.15 -27.63 -19.15
C PRO A 281 -4.61 -27.63 -19.61
N THR A 282 -5.04 -26.59 -20.31
CA THR A 282 -6.36 -26.61 -20.96
C THR A 282 -6.29 -27.40 -22.26
N ALA A 283 -7.40 -28.01 -22.68
CA ALA A 283 -7.48 -28.89 -23.87
C ALA A 283 -7.07 -28.22 -25.21
N LYS A 284 -6.81 -26.92 -25.21
CA LYS A 284 -6.35 -26.15 -26.39
C LYS A 284 -4.87 -25.74 -26.33
N GLY A 285 -4.07 -26.38 -25.47
CA GLY A 285 -2.64 -26.05 -25.32
C GLY A 285 -2.36 -24.67 -24.72
N LYS A 286 -3.39 -24.00 -24.18
CA LYS A 286 -3.25 -22.74 -23.44
C LYS A 286 -3.18 -23.05 -21.95
N TYR A 287 -2.29 -22.37 -21.24
CA TYR A 287 -2.20 -22.45 -19.78
C TYR A 287 -3.10 -21.36 -19.19
N GLU A 288 -4.05 -21.76 -18.36
CA GLU A 288 -4.86 -20.83 -17.58
C GLU A 288 -4.29 -20.81 -16.17
N ALA A 289 -3.80 -19.65 -15.74
CA ALA A 289 -3.34 -19.46 -14.37
C ALA A 289 -4.58 -19.45 -13.47
N VAL A 290 -4.78 -20.53 -12.71
CA VAL A 290 -5.76 -20.52 -11.62
C VAL A 290 -5.26 -19.48 -10.62
N PRO A 291 -6.05 -18.45 -10.26
CA PRO A 291 -5.63 -17.47 -9.26
C PRO A 291 -5.20 -18.22 -8.00
N LEU A 292 -3.92 -18.09 -7.65
CA LEU A 292 -3.35 -18.73 -6.48
C LEU A 292 -4.15 -18.26 -5.26
N PRO A 293 -4.69 -19.18 -4.45
CA PRO A 293 -5.32 -18.81 -3.19
C PRO A 293 -4.35 -17.94 -2.39
N GLU A 294 -4.82 -16.79 -1.90
CA GLU A 294 -3.98 -15.95 -1.04
C GLU A 294 -3.52 -16.78 0.16
N LEU A 295 -2.21 -16.91 0.29
CA LEU A 295 -1.59 -17.66 1.37
C LEU A 295 -1.74 -16.84 2.65
N ASN A 296 -2.75 -17.16 3.46
CA ASN A 296 -2.97 -16.50 4.75
C ASN A 296 -1.95 -16.95 5.79
N ILE A 297 -0.72 -16.45 5.66
CA ILE A 297 0.40 -16.75 6.56
C ILE A 297 0.04 -16.41 8.01
N ALA A 298 -0.66 -15.29 8.25
CA ALA A 298 -1.07 -14.87 9.59
C ALA A 298 -2.04 -15.87 10.23
N GLU A 299 -3.02 -16.39 9.48
CA GLU A 299 -3.98 -17.37 9.97
C GLU A 299 -3.31 -18.72 10.31
N ALA A 300 -2.32 -19.12 9.50
CA ALA A 300 -1.53 -20.31 9.76
C ALA A 300 -0.69 -20.19 11.03
N ILE A 301 0.00 -19.05 11.21
CA ILE A 301 0.76 -18.75 12.44
C ILE A 301 -0.18 -18.69 13.64
N GLU A 302 -1.36 -18.06 13.50
CA GLU A 302 -2.37 -17.97 14.56
C GLU A 302 -2.88 -19.34 14.98
N ALA A 303 -3.20 -20.23 14.05
CA ALA A 303 -3.62 -21.58 14.36
C ALA A 303 -2.55 -22.36 15.14
N TYR A 304 -1.27 -22.16 14.79
CA TYR A 304 -0.14 -22.74 15.53
C TYR A 304 0.01 -22.11 16.92
N LEU A 305 -0.09 -20.79 17.02
CA LEU A 305 -0.02 -20.04 18.28
C LEU A 305 -1.13 -20.48 19.24
N GLN A 306 -2.38 -20.53 18.79
CA GLN A 306 -3.52 -20.99 19.60
C GLN A 306 -3.37 -22.42 20.06
N HIS A 307 -2.76 -23.28 19.24
CA HIS A 307 -2.40 -24.63 19.68
C HIS A 307 -1.35 -24.59 20.80
N LYS A 308 -0.29 -23.80 20.66
CA LYS A 308 0.78 -23.67 21.67
C LYS A 308 0.28 -23.07 22.99
N LEU A 309 -0.61 -22.08 22.94
CA LEU A 309 -1.23 -21.46 24.12
C LEU A 309 -1.98 -22.47 24.99
N LYS A 310 -2.55 -23.54 24.40
CA LYS A 310 -3.20 -24.62 25.17
C LYS A 310 -2.23 -25.41 26.04
N PHE A 311 -0.94 -25.43 25.69
CA PHE A 311 0.11 -26.14 26.43
C PHE A 311 0.94 -25.23 27.33
N THR A 312 0.72 -23.91 27.26
CA THR A 312 1.44 -22.93 28.07
C THR A 312 0.45 -22.16 28.95
N PRO A 313 0.04 -22.73 30.10
CA PRO A 313 -0.99 -22.13 30.94
C PRO A 313 -0.61 -20.73 31.49
N GLU A 314 0.68 -20.40 31.49
CA GLU A 314 1.19 -19.08 31.88
C GLU A 314 0.65 -17.93 31.00
N TYR A 315 0.39 -18.21 29.72
CA TYR A 315 -0.16 -17.22 28.78
C TYR A 315 -1.66 -17.42 28.51
N ALA A 316 -2.30 -18.43 29.10
CA ALA A 316 -3.70 -18.76 28.84
C ALA A 316 -4.69 -17.68 29.32
N THR A 317 -4.28 -16.83 30.26
CA THR A 317 -5.08 -15.70 30.75
C THR A 317 -4.95 -14.45 29.88
N ARG A 318 -3.99 -14.44 28.94
CA ARG A 318 -3.71 -13.29 28.07
C ARG A 318 -4.35 -13.48 26.70
N VAL A 319 -4.75 -12.37 26.09
CA VAL A 319 -5.37 -12.38 24.76
C VAL A 319 -4.27 -12.07 23.74
N ILE A 320 -3.75 -13.11 23.10
CA ILE A 320 -2.67 -13.02 22.12
C ILE A 320 -3.19 -13.54 20.77
N HIS A 321 -3.23 -12.67 19.76
CA HIS A 321 -3.66 -13.02 18.40
C HIS A 321 -2.71 -12.48 17.34
N VAL A 322 -2.60 -13.20 16.22
CA VAL A 322 -1.88 -12.83 15.01
C VAL A 322 -2.88 -12.66 13.88
N LEU A 323 -2.98 -11.44 13.32
CA LEU A 323 -3.95 -11.05 12.32
C LEU A 323 -3.27 -10.60 11.02
N SER A 324 -3.92 -10.77 9.88
CA SER A 324 -3.45 -10.21 8.61
C SER A 324 -3.63 -8.68 8.60
N ALA A 325 -2.57 -7.95 8.25
CA ALA A 325 -2.65 -6.51 8.04
C ALA A 325 -3.18 -6.19 6.63
N PRO A 326 -3.91 -5.08 6.42
CA PRO A 326 -4.48 -4.71 5.12
C PRO A 326 -3.45 -4.45 4.00
N GLY A 327 -2.16 -4.41 4.32
CA GLY A 327 -1.05 -4.30 3.36
C GLY A 327 -0.32 -5.61 3.05
N GLY A 328 -0.87 -6.77 3.43
CA GLY A 328 -0.20 -8.07 3.24
C GLY A 328 0.88 -8.38 4.29
N GLY A 329 0.89 -7.65 5.41
CA GLY A 329 1.76 -7.91 6.55
C GLY A 329 1.06 -8.67 7.68
N VAL A 330 1.73 -8.76 8.83
CA VAL A 330 1.19 -9.37 10.06
C VAL A 330 0.98 -8.27 11.10
N ARG A 331 -0.13 -8.34 11.85
CA ARG A 331 -0.43 -7.46 12.99
C ARG A 331 -0.66 -8.33 14.21
N ILE A 332 -0.07 -7.96 15.34
CA ILE A 332 -0.12 -8.74 16.58
C ILE A 332 -1.01 -7.99 17.56
N GLN A 333 -1.94 -8.69 18.18
CA GLN A 333 -2.79 -8.17 19.25
C GLN A 333 -2.37 -8.83 20.55
N VAL A 334 -2.01 -8.04 21.56
CA VAL A 334 -1.70 -8.49 22.93
C VAL A 334 -2.51 -7.64 23.89
N ASP A 335 -3.42 -8.26 24.65
CA ASP A 335 -4.22 -7.59 25.69
C ASP A 335 -4.90 -6.30 25.17
N ASN A 336 -5.54 -6.42 23.99
CA ASN A 336 -6.21 -5.34 23.25
C ASN A 336 -5.30 -4.24 22.66
N THR A 337 -3.99 -4.38 22.76
CA THR A 337 -3.03 -3.48 22.11
C THR A 337 -2.55 -4.11 20.81
N PHE A 338 -2.55 -3.32 19.73
CA PHE A 338 -2.07 -3.77 18.41
C PHE A 338 -0.64 -3.31 18.18
N TYR A 339 0.18 -4.24 17.67
CA TYR A 339 1.58 -4.04 17.33
C TYR A 339 1.78 -4.43 15.86
N GLU A 340 2.65 -3.71 15.16
CA GLU A 340 2.98 -4.02 13.75
C GLU A 340 4.09 -5.07 13.65
N ALA A 341 5.01 -5.13 14.62
CA ALA A 341 6.08 -6.11 14.65
C ALA A 341 6.19 -6.80 16.02
N VAL A 342 6.73 -8.02 16.03
CA VAL A 342 6.98 -8.80 17.26
C VAL A 342 7.95 -8.06 18.18
N SER A 343 8.89 -7.28 17.62
CA SER A 343 9.84 -6.46 18.38
C SER A 343 9.18 -5.39 19.24
N ASP A 344 8.00 -4.92 18.83
CA ASP A 344 7.32 -3.76 19.42
C ASP A 344 6.44 -4.14 20.60
N VAL A 345 6.22 -5.44 20.82
CA VAL A 345 5.45 -5.96 21.96
C VAL A 345 6.15 -5.52 23.26
N ALA A 346 5.38 -4.83 24.12
CA ALA A 346 5.90 -4.20 25.34
C ALA A 346 6.38 -5.22 26.39
N ASP A 347 5.73 -6.38 26.46
CA ASP A 347 6.08 -7.45 27.38
C ASP A 347 7.21 -8.33 26.79
N PRO A 348 8.40 -8.36 27.42
CA PRO A 348 9.55 -9.08 26.89
C PRO A 348 9.34 -10.61 26.86
N ASP A 349 8.53 -11.16 27.76
CA ASP A 349 8.27 -12.60 27.85
C ASP A 349 7.34 -13.03 26.72
N ILE A 350 6.28 -12.26 26.46
CA ILE A 350 5.38 -12.50 25.31
C ILE A 350 6.13 -12.34 23.99
N ARG A 351 6.99 -11.32 23.90
CA ARG A 351 7.83 -11.12 22.71
C ARG A 351 8.72 -12.34 22.45
N ALA A 352 9.41 -12.84 23.47
CA ALA A 352 10.26 -14.02 23.34
C ALA A 352 9.43 -15.26 22.96
N PHE A 353 8.27 -15.43 23.57
CA PHE A 353 7.33 -16.52 23.26
C PHE A 353 6.84 -16.47 21.81
N LEU A 354 6.45 -15.29 21.31
CA LEU A 354 6.02 -15.09 19.92
C LEU A 354 7.17 -15.34 18.94
N GLN A 355 8.37 -14.83 19.22
CA GLN A 355 9.56 -15.07 18.40
C GLN A 355 9.88 -16.57 18.29
N GLN A 356 9.87 -17.28 19.43
CA GLN A 356 10.10 -18.72 19.46
C GLN A 356 9.01 -19.47 18.69
N THR A 357 7.74 -19.05 18.84
CA THR A 357 6.60 -19.69 18.15
C THR A 357 6.70 -19.52 16.64
N ILE A 358 7.03 -18.32 16.16
CA ILE A 358 7.23 -18.08 14.73
C ILE A 358 8.43 -18.88 14.20
N ALA A 359 9.55 -18.91 14.93
CA ALA A 359 10.73 -19.67 14.54
C ALA A 359 10.46 -21.18 14.46
N GLU A 360 9.74 -21.74 15.44
CA GLU A 360 9.33 -23.15 15.43
C GLU A 360 8.37 -23.46 14.29
N TRP A 361 7.43 -22.56 13.98
CA TRP A 361 6.53 -22.71 12.84
C TRP A 361 7.29 -22.65 11.51
N GLN A 362 8.21 -21.69 11.35
CA GLN A 362 9.07 -21.57 10.16
C GLN A 362 9.95 -22.80 9.95
N ALA A 363 10.50 -23.39 11.02
CA ALA A 363 11.32 -24.61 10.94
C ALA A 363 10.53 -25.85 10.47
N ARG A 364 9.19 -25.79 10.48
CA ARG A 364 8.30 -26.88 10.04
C ARG A 364 7.84 -26.73 8.59
N GLN A 365 7.78 -25.49 8.09
CA GLN A 365 7.44 -25.21 6.69
C GLN A 365 8.59 -25.68 5.78
#